data_AF-A0A8D8Z3Y1-F1
#
_entry.id   AF-A0A8D8Z3Y1-F1
#
_cell.length_a   1.000
_cell.length_b   1.000
_cell.length_c   1.000
_cell.angle_alpha   90.00
_cell.angle_beta   90.00
_cell.angle_gamma   90.00
#
_symmetry.space_group_name_H-M   'P 1'
#
loop_
_entity.id
_entity.type
_entity.pdbx_description
1 polymer ?
#
loop_
_entity_poly.entity_id
_entity_poly.type
_entity_poly.pdbx_seq_one_letter_code
_entity_poly.pdbx_strand_id
1 'polypeptide(L)'
;MMALLIYQVMFFDSKLSRMRFIKLNMEVVAVFGDLFYLINVSEISDDCNGLLRRALVDCSWTKCSSKTRRDICMLLRRVQRSHHMKFYDGAIVLSRVFFLNITKIAYRFVNFVRIGYQLG
;
A
#
# COMPACT_ATOMS: atom_id res chain seq x y z
N MET A 1 -8.62 9.75 8.84
CA MET A 1 -7.91 10.86 8.16
C MET A 1 -8.32 10.97 6.68
N MET A 2 -8.08 9.96 5.83
CA MET A 2 -8.49 10.01 4.40
C MET A 2 -9.98 10.33 4.16
N ALA A 3 -10.89 9.66 4.87
CA ALA A 3 -12.32 9.92 4.76
C ALA A 3 -12.72 11.34 5.18
N LEU A 4 -12.04 11.91 6.17
CA LEU A 4 -12.26 13.29 6.64
C LEU A 4 -11.75 14.32 5.63
N LEU A 5 -10.61 14.07 5.00
CA LEU A 5 -10.05 14.94 3.96
C LEU A 5 -10.96 14.97 2.72
N ILE A 6 -11.43 13.80 2.26
CA ILE A 6 -12.35 13.73 1.12
C ILE A 6 -13.70 14.39 1.48
N TYR A 7 -14.19 14.19 2.69
CA TYR A 7 -15.38 14.90 3.20
C TYR A 7 -15.17 16.42 3.19
N GLN A 8 -14.03 16.91 3.68
CA GLN A 8 -13.75 18.36 3.70
C GLN A 8 -13.70 18.96 2.29
N VAL A 9 -13.12 18.25 1.32
CA VAL A 9 -13.09 18.70 -0.09
C VAL A 9 -14.50 18.74 -0.68
N MET A 10 -15.35 17.74 -0.41
CA MET A 10 -16.68 17.66 -1.03
C MET A 10 -17.73 18.64 -0.46
N PHE A 11 -17.62 19.03 0.80
CA PHE A 11 -18.70 19.79 1.48
C PHE A 11 -18.36 21.24 1.82
N PHE A 12 -17.10 21.65 1.76
CA PHE A 12 -16.70 23.02 2.12
C PHE A 12 -16.33 23.93 0.95
N ASP A 13 -16.54 23.48 -0.30
CA ASP A 13 -16.16 24.23 -1.52
C ASP A 13 -16.76 25.66 -1.57
N SER A 14 -17.96 25.86 -0.99
CA SER A 14 -18.63 27.17 -0.94
C SER A 14 -18.37 28.01 0.31
N LYS A 15 -17.73 27.45 1.35
CA LYS A 15 -17.50 28.13 2.66
C LYS A 15 -16.02 28.40 2.96
N LEU A 16 -15.09 27.84 2.20
CA LEU A 16 -13.64 28.02 2.37
C LEU A 16 -13.10 29.12 1.45
N SER A 17 -12.10 29.87 1.93
CA SER A 17 -11.35 30.75 1.05
C SER A 17 -10.57 29.93 0.01
N ARG A 18 -10.44 30.47 -1.22
CA ARG A 18 -9.77 29.78 -2.35
C ARG A 18 -8.39 29.22 -1.99
N MET A 19 -7.63 29.96 -1.16
CA MET A 19 -6.31 29.53 -0.70
C MET A 19 -6.36 28.32 0.24
N ARG A 20 -7.37 28.22 1.11
CA ARG A 20 -7.55 27.06 1.99
C ARG A 20 -8.01 25.83 1.22
N PHE A 21 -8.86 26.01 0.21
CA PHE A 21 -9.27 24.93 -0.68
C PHE A 21 -8.07 24.33 -1.44
N ILE A 22 -7.18 25.17 -1.98
CA ILE A 22 -5.96 24.71 -2.66
C ILE A 22 -5.05 23.93 -1.69
N LYS A 23 -4.83 24.45 -0.48
CA LYS A 23 -4.03 23.75 0.54
C LYS A 23 -4.60 22.37 0.88
N LEU A 24 -5.92 22.28 1.09
CA LEU A 24 -6.59 21.03 1.39
C LEU A 24 -6.43 20.00 0.26
N ASN A 25 -6.57 20.43 -1.01
CA ASN A 25 -6.37 19.55 -2.15
C ASN A 25 -4.91 19.07 -2.26
N MET A 26 -3.94 19.95 -2.02
CA MET A 26 -2.53 19.58 -2.00
C MET A 26 -2.23 18.57 -0.90
N GLU A 27 -2.82 18.72 0.30
CA GLU A 27 -2.68 17.75 1.39
C GLU A 27 -3.29 16.40 1.01
N VAL A 28 -4.46 16.38 0.38
CA VAL A 28 -5.07 15.13 -0.13
C VAL A 28 -4.13 14.45 -1.11
N VAL A 29 -3.64 15.18 -2.12
CA VAL A 29 -2.75 14.61 -3.13
C VAL A 29 -1.46 14.09 -2.50
N ALA A 30 -0.86 14.83 -1.57
CA ALA A 30 0.35 14.42 -0.87
C ALA A 30 0.11 13.12 -0.09
N VAL A 31 -0.93 13.05 0.75
CA VAL A 31 -1.19 11.87 1.58
C VAL A 31 -1.52 10.63 0.73
N PHE A 32 -2.31 10.78 -0.34
CA PHE A 32 -2.59 9.67 -1.26
C PHE A 32 -1.36 9.26 -2.06
N GLY A 33 -0.54 10.24 -2.49
CA GLY A 33 0.72 10.00 -3.19
C GLY A 33 1.73 9.23 -2.34
N ASP A 34 1.95 9.68 -1.11
CA ASP A 34 2.87 9.03 -0.17
C ASP A 34 2.42 7.60 0.17
N LEU A 35 1.13 7.41 0.42
CA LEU A 35 0.57 6.08 0.68
C LEU A 35 0.74 5.16 -0.54
N PHE A 36 0.47 5.66 -1.74
CA PHE A 36 0.65 4.90 -2.97
C PHE A 36 2.12 4.54 -3.20
N TYR A 37 3.03 5.49 -2.98
CA TYR A 37 4.47 5.27 -3.08
C TYR A 37 4.95 4.17 -2.14
N LEU A 38 4.57 4.22 -0.86
CA LEU A 38 4.92 3.19 0.13
C LEU A 38 4.42 1.81 -0.27
N ILE A 39 3.19 1.73 -0.77
CA ILE A 39 2.61 0.46 -1.25
C ILE A 39 3.37 -0.04 -2.46
N ASN A 40 3.74 0.83 -3.40
CA ASN A 40 4.51 0.44 -4.57
C ASN A 40 5.91 -0.08 -4.19
N VAL A 41 6.57 0.53 -3.21
CA VAL A 41 7.85 0.03 -2.69
C VAL A 41 7.68 -1.33 -2.02
N SER A 42 6.61 -1.52 -1.25
CA SER A 42 6.27 -2.82 -0.63
C SER A 42 6.04 -3.93 -1.67
N GLU A 43 5.35 -3.63 -2.76
CA GLU A 43 5.12 -4.55 -3.88
C GLU A 43 6.43 -4.88 -4.60
N ILE A 44 7.23 -3.87 -4.95
CA ILE A 44 8.54 -4.06 -5.60
C ILE A 44 9.44 -4.94 -4.73
N SER A 45 9.42 -4.75 -3.41
CA SER A 45 10.21 -5.56 -2.49
C SER A 45 9.78 -7.04 -2.51
N ASP A 46 8.47 -7.31 -2.53
CA ASP A 46 7.95 -8.68 -2.64
C ASP A 46 8.26 -9.30 -4.01
N ASP A 47 8.13 -8.54 -5.09
CA ASP A 47 8.48 -8.96 -6.45
C ASP A 47 9.97 -9.31 -6.59
N CYS A 48 10.86 -8.47 -6.04
CA CYS A 48 12.29 -8.76 -5.99
C CYS A 48 12.58 -10.06 -5.22
N ASN A 49 11.86 -10.29 -4.12
CA ASN A 49 11.98 -11.54 -3.37
C ASN A 49 11.48 -12.73 -4.22
N GLY A 50 10.40 -12.57 -4.97
CA GLY A 50 9.91 -13.56 -5.93
C GLY A 50 10.88 -13.85 -7.09
N LEU A 51 11.60 -12.84 -7.57
CA LEU A 51 12.67 -13.00 -8.57
C LEU A 51 13.88 -13.75 -7.99
N LEU A 52 14.29 -13.39 -6.77
CA LEU A 52 15.37 -14.08 -6.07
C LEU A 52 15.02 -15.56 -5.84
N ARG A 53 13.76 -15.87 -5.50
CA ARG A 53 13.29 -17.25 -5.36
C ARG A 53 13.49 -18.05 -6.64
N ARG A 54 13.08 -17.48 -7.78
CA ARG A 54 13.23 -18.10 -9.10
C ARG A 54 14.71 -18.31 -9.45
N ALA A 55 15.52 -17.27 -9.29
CA ALA A 55 16.96 -17.35 -9.54
C ALA A 55 17.67 -18.43 -8.69
N LEU A 56 17.26 -18.63 -7.43
CA LEU A 56 17.82 -19.69 -6.57
C LEU A 56 17.35 -21.10 -6.94
N VAL A 57 16.17 -21.24 -7.52
CA VAL A 57 15.69 -22.53 -8.03
C VAL A 57 16.38 -22.87 -9.35
N ASP A 58 16.59 -21.87 -10.20
CA ASP A 58 17.16 -22.04 -11.56
C ASP A 58 18.70 -22.08 -11.55
N CYS A 59 19.36 -21.57 -10.51
CA CYS A 59 20.78 -21.80 -10.34
C CYS A 59 20.96 -23.29 -10.03
N SER A 60 21.83 -24.00 -10.75
CA SER A 60 22.04 -25.44 -10.58
C SER A 60 22.73 -25.78 -9.24
N TRP A 61 22.12 -25.39 -8.12
CA TRP A 61 22.68 -25.41 -6.77
C TRP A 61 23.00 -26.83 -6.32
N THR A 62 22.34 -27.84 -6.89
CA THR A 62 22.66 -29.26 -6.71
C THR A 62 24.07 -29.63 -7.15
N LYS A 63 24.70 -28.84 -8.03
CA LYS A 63 26.09 -29.02 -8.48
C LYS A 63 27.10 -28.27 -7.61
N CYS A 64 26.66 -27.39 -6.72
CA CYS A 64 27.56 -26.62 -5.84
C CYS A 64 28.15 -27.48 -4.71
N SER A 65 29.15 -26.93 -4.00
CA SER A 65 29.71 -27.55 -2.79
C SER A 65 28.64 -27.74 -1.70
N SER A 66 28.88 -28.66 -0.76
CA SER A 66 27.97 -28.90 0.38
C SER A 66 27.71 -27.65 1.23
N LYS A 67 28.75 -26.82 1.43
CA LYS A 67 28.65 -25.53 2.13
C LYS A 67 27.71 -24.58 1.38
N THR A 68 27.97 -24.37 0.09
CA THR A 68 27.16 -23.48 -0.75
C THR A 68 25.70 -23.93 -0.85
N ARG A 69 25.45 -25.25 -0.95
CA ARG A 69 24.08 -25.80 -0.93
C ARG A 69 23.34 -25.44 0.35
N ARG A 70 24.00 -25.57 1.50
CA ARG A 70 23.41 -25.21 2.80
C ARG A 70 23.04 -23.73 2.85
N ASP A 71 23.93 -22.86 2.37
CA ASP A 71 23.70 -21.41 2.33
C ASP A 71 22.52 -21.05 1.40
N ILE A 72 22.46 -21.67 0.22
CA ILE A 72 21.35 -21.52 -0.74
C ILE A 72 20.04 -22.02 -0.13
N CYS A 73 20.02 -23.17 0.54
CA CYS A 73 18.82 -23.67 1.23
C CYS A 73 18.34 -22.71 2.33
N MET A 74 19.26 -22.13 3.10
CA MET A 74 18.92 -21.15 4.14
C MET A 74 18.34 -19.87 3.52
N LEU A 75 18.91 -19.40 2.42
CA LEU A 75 18.41 -18.23 1.69
C LEU A 75 17.02 -18.51 1.08
N LEU A 76 16.84 -19.66 0.43
CA LEU A 76 15.57 -20.08 -0.15
C LEU A 76 14.44 -20.09 0.90
N ARG A 77 14.71 -20.62 2.10
CA ARG A 77 13.76 -20.61 3.22
C ARG A 77 13.34 -19.20 3.66
N ARG A 78 14.26 -18.22 3.59
CA ARG A 78 13.97 -16.81 3.92
C ARG A 78 13.13 -16.16 2.84
N VAL A 79 13.50 -16.39 1.59
CA VAL A 79 12.91 -15.79 0.39
C VAL A 79 11.52 -16.36 0.07
N GLN A 80 11.20 -17.57 0.55
CA GLN A 80 9.86 -18.17 0.43
C GLN A 80 8.76 -17.43 1.20
N ARG A 81 9.11 -16.61 2.20
CA ARG A 81 8.13 -15.80 2.94
C ARG A 81 7.87 -14.51 2.18
N SER A 82 6.60 -14.10 2.09
CA SER A 82 6.25 -12.78 1.52
C SER A 82 6.97 -11.67 2.28
N HIS A 83 7.56 -10.76 1.51
CA HIS A 83 8.32 -9.60 1.98
C HIS A 83 7.54 -8.29 1.82
N HIS A 84 6.21 -8.37 1.75
CA HIS A 84 5.39 -7.17 1.88
C HIS A 84 5.67 -6.47 3.21
N MET A 85 5.65 -5.14 3.19
CA MET A 85 5.70 -4.34 4.40
C MET A 85 4.44 -4.58 5.24
N LYS A 86 4.65 -5.01 6.47
CA LYS A 86 3.60 -5.34 7.44
C LYS A 86 3.68 -4.41 8.63
N PHE A 87 2.51 -3.93 9.08
CA PHE A 87 2.35 -3.12 10.29
C PHE A 87 1.41 -3.82 11.25
N TYR A 88 1.49 -3.45 12.53
CA TYR A 88 0.66 -4.01 13.61
C TYR A 88 0.67 -5.55 13.63
N ASP A 89 1.89 -6.11 13.66
CA ASP A 89 2.11 -7.56 13.67
C ASP A 89 1.43 -8.32 12.51
N GLY A 90 1.30 -7.66 11.35
CA GLY A 90 0.70 -8.26 10.15
C GLY A 90 -0.79 -7.99 9.98
N ALA A 91 -1.45 -7.26 10.88
CA ALA A 91 -2.83 -6.82 10.69
C ALA A 91 -3.00 -5.92 9.45
N ILE A 92 -1.96 -5.14 9.12
CA ILE A 92 -1.92 -4.33 7.90
C ILE A 92 -0.79 -4.85 7.02
N VAL A 93 -1.14 -5.31 5.82
CA VAL A 93 -0.20 -5.64 4.76
C VAL A 93 -0.32 -4.58 3.68
N LEU A 94 0.76 -3.81 3.45
CA LEU A 94 0.79 -2.80 2.40
C LEU A 94 0.84 -3.48 1.04
N SER A 95 -0.32 -3.67 0.46
CA SER A 95 -0.52 -4.20 -0.89
C SER A 95 -1.46 -3.30 -1.69
N ARG A 96 -1.47 -3.47 -3.01
CA ARG A 96 -2.43 -2.79 -3.89
C ARG A 96 -3.88 -3.11 -3.52
N VAL A 97 -4.13 -4.32 -3.03
CA VAL A 97 -5.46 -4.74 -2.54
C VAL A 97 -5.86 -3.89 -1.33
N PHE A 98 -4.92 -3.67 -0.40
CA PHE A 98 -5.15 -2.82 0.77
C PHE A 98 -5.46 -1.37 0.35
N PHE A 99 -4.70 -0.80 -0.59
CA PHE A 99 -4.96 0.55 -1.12
C PHE A 99 -6.37 0.70 -1.71
N LEU A 100 -6.76 -0.27 -2.54
CA LEU A 100 -8.08 -0.28 -3.17
C LEU A 100 -9.21 -0.39 -2.15
N ASN A 101 -9.03 -1.22 -1.11
CA ASN A 101 -10.03 -1.38 -0.06
C ASN A 101 -10.21 -0.08 0.75
N ILE A 102 -9.12 0.58 1.15
CA ILE A 102 -9.19 1.88 1.84
C ILE A 102 -9.87 2.93 0.97
N THR A 103 -9.48 3.01 -0.31
CA THR A 103 -10.07 3.99 -1.23
C THR A 103 -11.57 3.75 -1.43
N LYS A 104 -11.99 2.49 -1.57
CA LYS A 104 -13.41 2.11 -1.64
C LYS A 104 -14.18 2.49 -0.37
N ILE A 105 -13.62 2.22 0.81
CA ILE A 105 -14.24 2.59 2.09
C ILE A 105 -14.39 4.10 2.19
N ALA A 106 -13.34 4.86 1.86
CA ALA A 106 -13.38 6.32 1.89
C ALA A 106 -14.45 6.87 0.93
N TYR A 107 -14.53 6.35 -0.29
CA TYR A 107 -15.55 6.73 -1.26
C TYR A 107 -16.98 6.40 -0.79
N ARG A 108 -17.20 5.18 -0.27
CA ARG A 108 -18.50 4.76 0.30
C ARG A 108 -18.93 5.63 1.46
N PHE A 109 -18.00 5.96 2.36
CA PHE A 109 -18.27 6.85 3.49
C PHE A 109 -18.72 8.23 3.01
N VAL A 110 -18.01 8.82 2.05
CA VAL A 110 -18.34 10.15 1.54
C VAL A 110 -19.71 10.15 0.84
N ASN A 111 -20.02 9.11 0.05
CA ASN A 111 -21.35 8.97 -0.56
C ASN A 111 -22.45 8.79 0.49
N PHE A 112 -22.22 8.00 1.54
CA PHE A 112 -23.18 7.85 2.65
C PHE A 112 -23.47 9.19 3.31
N VAL A 113 -22.43 9.97 3.63
CA VAL A 113 -22.59 11.29 4.25
C VAL A 113 -23.31 12.26 3.31
N ARG A 114 -23.04 12.20 2.00
CA ARG A 114 -23.73 13.03 0.99
C ARG A 114 -25.22 12.75 0.91
N ILE A 115 -25.61 11.48 0.91
CA ILE A 115 -27.01 11.08 0.91
C ILE A 115 -27.69 11.54 2.20
N GLY A 116 -27.03 11.35 3.36
CA GLY A 116 -27.55 11.82 4.65
C GLY A 116 -27.74 13.33 4.72
N TYR A 117 -26.86 14.11 4.09
CA TYR A 117 -26.96 15.57 4.04
C TYR A 117 -28.05 16.09 3.07
N GLN A 118 -28.46 15.30 2.08
CA GLN A 118 -29.53 15.67 1.15
C GLN A 118 -30.94 15.30 1.65
N LEU A 119 -31.02 14.44 2.68
CA LEU A 119 -32.28 13.94 3.26
C LEU A 119 -32.69 14.68 4.55
N GLY A 120 -31.86 15.57 5.08
CA GLY A 120 -32.15 16.43 6.23
C GLY A 120 -32.17 17.90 5.84
#